data_AF-A0A1L5KRY1-F1
#
_entry.id   AF-A0A1L5KRY1-F1
#
_cell.length_a   1.000
_cell.length_b   1.000
_cell.length_c   1.000
_cell.angle_alpha   90.00
_cell.angle_beta   90.00
_cell.angle_gamma   90.00
#
_symmetry.space_group_name_H-M   'P 1'
#
loop_
_entity.id
_entity.type
_entity.pdbx_description
1 polymer ?
#
loop_
_entity_poly.entity_id
_entity_poly.type
_entity_poly.pdbx_seq_one_letter_code
_entity_poly.pdbx_strand_id
1 'polypeptide(L)'
;RAKRGEINVMIGPRSALFTPFERLGLIIIDEEHEGMYKSEQTPRYHARETAIARAAMEGASVVLGSATPSMEAFYKAVTGEFRLLRLPERAKQRAMAHVTVADMRKELEKGNRSIFSDALRSLMEDRLKKKEQIMLFLNRRGYAGFISCRSCGHVVKCPHCDVSLSSHRNGKLVCHYCGYEQPMVTS
;
A
#
# COMPACT_ATOMS: atom_id res chain seq x y z
N ARG A 1 -22.32 -22.01 17.77
CA ARG A 1 -23.07 -20.76 17.48
C ARG A 1 -23.35 -20.63 15.99
N ALA A 2 -22.39 -20.25 15.13
CA ALA A 2 -22.62 -20.13 13.67
C ALA A 2 -23.19 -21.40 13.03
N LYS A 3 -22.55 -22.55 13.27
CA LYS A 3 -23.00 -23.85 12.75
C LYS A 3 -24.40 -24.26 13.21
N ARG A 4 -24.84 -23.74 14.36
CA ARG A 4 -26.17 -24.03 14.94
C ARG A 4 -27.22 -22.97 14.55
N GLY A 5 -26.89 -22.06 13.64
CA GLY A 5 -27.79 -20.98 13.23
C GLY A 5 -28.04 -19.88 14.27
N GLU A 6 -27.29 -19.88 15.39
CA GLU A 6 -27.50 -18.93 16.50
C GLU A 6 -26.91 -17.53 16.24
N ILE A 7 -26.17 -17.36 15.14
CA ILE A 7 -25.64 -16.06 14.70
C ILE A 7 -25.83 -15.90 13.20
N ASN A 8 -26.18 -14.68 12.78
CA ASN A 8 -26.39 -14.35 11.37
C ASN A 8 -25.21 -13.60 10.74
N VAL A 9 -24.33 -13.03 11.57
CA VAL A 9 -23.18 -12.22 11.13
C VAL A 9 -21.96 -12.60 11.95
N MET A 10 -20.81 -12.68 11.28
CA MET A 10 -19.50 -12.82 11.90
C MET A 10 -18.60 -11.73 11.32
N ILE A 11 -17.96 -10.97 12.21
CA ILE A 11 -16.96 -9.96 11.84
C ILE A 11 -15.65 -10.41 12.48
N GLY A 12 -14.59 -10.44 11.69
CA GLY A 12 -13.30 -10.86 12.21
C GLY A 12 -12.17 -10.74 11.19
N PRO A 13 -10.95 -11.11 11.59
CA PRO A 13 -9.82 -11.16 10.68
C PRO A 13 -10.05 -12.23 9.61
N ARG A 14 -9.11 -12.33 8.67
CA ARG A 14 -9.10 -13.32 7.58
C ARG A 14 -9.46 -14.77 7.96
N SER A 15 -9.18 -15.22 9.18
CA SER A 15 -9.59 -16.57 9.65
C SER A 15 -11.09 -16.73 9.87
N ALA A 16 -11.84 -15.64 10.08
CA ALA A 16 -13.30 -15.67 10.16
C ALA A 16 -13.95 -16.21 8.88
N LEU A 17 -13.21 -16.18 7.76
CA LEU A 17 -13.59 -16.79 6.49
C LEU A 17 -13.83 -18.29 6.57
N PHE A 18 -13.37 -18.98 7.62
CA PHE A 18 -13.64 -20.42 7.83
C PHE A 18 -14.77 -20.68 8.81
N THR A 19 -15.49 -19.64 9.25
CA THR A 19 -16.63 -19.79 10.15
C THR A 19 -17.73 -20.61 9.47
N PRO A 20 -18.15 -21.76 10.04
CA PRO A 20 -19.12 -22.65 9.42
C PRO A 20 -20.54 -22.09 9.60
N PHE A 21 -21.02 -21.37 8.60
CA PHE A 21 -22.42 -20.97 8.50
C PHE A 21 -23.21 -22.09 7.85
N GLU A 22 -24.42 -22.36 8.34
CA GLU A 22 -25.33 -23.33 7.72
C GLU A 22 -25.82 -22.82 6.35
N ARG A 23 -26.02 -21.51 6.23
CA ARG A 23 -26.50 -20.81 5.02
C ARG A 23 -25.73 -19.51 4.82
N LEU A 24 -24.53 -19.57 4.27
CA LEU A 24 -23.78 -18.37 3.90
C LEU A 24 -24.41 -17.73 2.66
N GLY A 25 -24.81 -16.46 2.76
CA GLY A 25 -25.36 -15.72 1.60
C GLY A 25 -24.41 -14.66 1.04
N LEU A 26 -23.52 -14.13 1.86
CA LEU A 26 -22.67 -13.00 1.51
C LEU A 26 -21.36 -13.02 2.30
N ILE A 27 -20.26 -12.74 1.62
CA ILE A 27 -18.96 -12.44 2.21
C ILE A 27 -18.57 -11.01 1.82
N ILE A 28 -18.17 -10.20 2.79
CA ILE A 28 -17.66 -8.85 2.55
C ILE A 28 -16.21 -8.79 3.00
N ILE A 29 -15.33 -8.34 2.11
CA ILE A 29 -13.93 -8.05 2.43
C ILE A 29 -13.75 -6.54 2.28
N ASP A 30 -13.46 -5.88 3.39
CA ASP A 30 -13.13 -4.45 3.42
C ASP A 30 -11.62 -4.23 3.29
N GLU A 31 -11.22 -3.12 2.70
CA GLU A 31 -9.84 -2.81 2.33
C GLU A 31 -9.15 -3.98 1.59
N GLU A 32 -9.82 -4.53 0.57
CA GLU A 32 -9.40 -5.77 -0.14
C GLU A 32 -7.94 -5.79 -0.58
N HIS A 33 -7.38 -4.62 -0.88
CA HIS A 33 -6.01 -4.46 -1.36
C HIS A 33 -4.94 -4.72 -0.28
N GLU A 34 -5.33 -4.84 0.98
CA GLU A 34 -4.42 -4.95 2.10
C GLU A 34 -3.64 -6.28 2.09
N GLY A 35 -2.31 -6.18 2.16
CA GLY A 35 -1.42 -7.35 2.09
C GLY A 35 -1.63 -8.35 3.24
N MET A 36 -2.25 -7.92 4.35
CA MET A 36 -2.58 -8.78 5.49
C MET A 36 -3.55 -9.91 5.15
N TYR A 37 -4.27 -9.82 4.02
CA TYR A 37 -5.14 -10.90 3.56
C TYR A 37 -4.37 -12.12 3.01
N LYS A 38 -3.06 -11.98 2.75
CA LYS A 38 -2.19 -13.10 2.37
C LYS A 38 -1.63 -13.84 3.59
N SER A 39 -1.87 -15.15 3.67
CA SER A 39 -1.29 -16.01 4.70
C SER A 39 0.09 -16.49 4.28
N GLU A 40 1.11 -16.13 5.04
CA GLU A 40 2.43 -16.75 4.91
C GLU A 40 2.57 -18.03 5.77
N GLN A 41 1.68 -18.21 6.76
CA GLN A 41 1.59 -19.42 7.58
C GLN A 41 0.84 -20.53 6.84
N THR A 42 1.30 -21.78 6.97
CA THR A 42 0.67 -22.97 6.37
C THR A 42 -0.65 -23.32 7.09
N PRO A 43 -1.74 -23.63 6.35
CA PRO A 43 -1.86 -23.56 4.89
C PRO A 43 -1.81 -22.11 4.41
N ARG A 44 -1.00 -21.86 3.37
CA ARG A 44 -0.92 -20.52 2.75
C ARG A 44 -2.15 -20.31 1.87
N TYR A 45 -2.82 -19.18 2.04
CA TYR A 45 -4.01 -18.82 1.28
C TYR A 45 -4.13 -17.30 1.19
N HIS A 46 -4.82 -16.84 0.15
CA HIS A 46 -5.23 -15.45 0.01
C HIS A 46 -6.71 -15.32 0.35
N ALA A 47 -7.07 -14.52 1.36
CA ALA A 47 -8.45 -14.47 1.86
C ALA A 47 -9.47 -14.12 0.78
N ARG A 48 -9.16 -13.17 -0.13
CA ARG A 48 -9.99 -12.89 -1.32
C ARG A 48 -10.29 -14.13 -2.16
N GLU A 49 -9.26 -14.85 -2.59
CA GLU A 49 -9.43 -15.99 -3.48
C GLU A 49 -10.20 -17.11 -2.78
N THR A 50 -9.87 -17.35 -1.51
CA THR A 50 -10.61 -18.30 -0.67
C THR A 50 -12.07 -17.88 -0.50
N ALA A 51 -12.38 -16.59 -0.37
CA ALA A 51 -13.75 -16.10 -0.27
C ALA A 51 -14.53 -16.30 -1.57
N ILE A 52 -13.92 -16.01 -2.71
CA ILE A 52 -14.53 -16.24 -4.03
C ILE A 52 -14.82 -17.73 -4.21
N ALA A 53 -13.85 -18.60 -3.92
CA ALA A 53 -14.03 -20.05 -4.03
C ALA A 53 -15.11 -20.56 -3.07
N ARG A 54 -15.07 -20.14 -1.80
CA ARG A 54 -16.06 -20.50 -0.79
C ARG A 54 -17.47 -20.06 -1.19
N ALA A 55 -17.61 -18.84 -1.68
CA ALA A 55 -18.89 -18.32 -2.12
C ALA A 55 -19.45 -19.09 -3.32
N ALA A 56 -18.61 -19.46 -4.27
CA ALA A 56 -19.02 -20.33 -5.38
C ALA A 56 -19.50 -21.71 -4.90
N MET A 57 -18.83 -22.31 -3.91
CA MET A 57 -19.23 -23.60 -3.33
C MET A 57 -20.54 -23.53 -2.54
N GLU A 58 -20.80 -22.41 -1.85
CA GLU A 58 -21.97 -22.23 -0.98
C GLU A 58 -23.14 -21.50 -1.67
N GLY A 59 -22.98 -21.08 -2.94
CA GLY A 59 -23.99 -20.28 -3.64
C GLY A 59 -24.15 -18.86 -3.07
N ALA A 60 -23.10 -18.33 -2.44
CA ALA A 60 -23.06 -17.00 -1.85
C ALA A 60 -22.50 -15.95 -2.83
N SER A 61 -22.65 -14.67 -2.48
CA SER A 61 -21.98 -13.56 -3.18
C SER A 61 -20.74 -13.06 -2.41
N VAL A 62 -19.81 -12.42 -3.12
CA VAL A 62 -18.66 -11.72 -2.52
C VAL A 62 -18.69 -10.25 -2.90
N VAL A 63 -18.50 -9.38 -1.92
CA VAL A 63 -18.29 -7.94 -2.12
C VAL A 63 -16.88 -7.59 -1.67
N LEU A 64 -16.10 -7.01 -2.57
CA LEU A 64 -14.76 -6.50 -2.32
C LEU A 64 -14.84 -4.97 -2.21
N GLY A 65 -14.69 -4.46 -0.99
CA GLY A 65 -14.64 -3.03 -0.68
C GLY A 65 -13.21 -2.53 -0.72
N SER A 66 -12.95 -1.45 -1.45
CA SER A 66 -11.66 -0.74 -1.43
C SER A 66 -11.78 0.63 -2.06
N ALA A 67 -11.14 1.64 -1.47
CA ALA A 67 -10.93 2.94 -2.12
C ALA A 67 -9.79 2.90 -3.15
N THR A 68 -8.86 1.96 -2.97
CA THR A 68 -7.66 1.73 -3.81
C THR A 68 -7.58 0.24 -4.12
N PRO A 69 -8.47 -0.32 -4.97
CA PRO A 69 -8.55 -1.76 -5.21
C PRO A 69 -7.21 -2.33 -5.70
N SER A 70 -6.94 -3.60 -5.37
CA SER A 70 -5.78 -4.28 -5.93
C SER A 70 -5.84 -4.29 -7.45
N MET A 71 -4.67 -4.31 -8.11
CA MET A 71 -4.60 -4.31 -9.58
C MET A 71 -5.36 -5.49 -10.17
N GLU A 72 -5.29 -6.67 -9.53
CA GLU A 72 -5.97 -7.88 -9.97
C GLU A 72 -7.49 -7.74 -9.84
N ALA A 73 -8.01 -7.26 -8.70
CA ALA A 73 -9.45 -7.09 -8.51
C ALA A 73 -10.00 -6.01 -9.45
N PHE A 74 -9.27 -4.90 -9.61
CA PHE A 74 -9.68 -3.82 -10.51
C PHE A 74 -9.65 -4.28 -11.97
N TYR A 75 -8.62 -5.01 -12.39
CA TYR A 75 -8.54 -5.58 -13.74
C TYR A 75 -9.74 -6.49 -14.02
N LYS A 76 -10.04 -7.43 -13.12
CA LYS A 76 -11.22 -8.30 -13.23
C LYS A 76 -12.54 -7.54 -13.31
N ALA A 77 -12.63 -6.41 -12.59
CA ALA A 77 -13.81 -5.56 -12.63
C ALA A 77 -13.96 -4.80 -13.96
N VAL A 78 -12.85 -4.37 -14.56
CA VAL A 78 -12.84 -3.67 -15.85
C VAL A 78 -13.03 -4.62 -17.03
N THR A 79 -12.54 -5.87 -16.94
CA THR A 79 -12.76 -6.91 -17.96
C THR A 79 -14.12 -7.60 -17.88
N GLY A 80 -14.93 -7.28 -16.85
CA GLY A 80 -16.28 -7.79 -16.67
C GLY A 80 -16.38 -9.14 -15.94
N GLU A 81 -15.27 -9.70 -15.45
CA GLU A 81 -15.30 -10.87 -14.57
C GLU A 81 -15.92 -10.53 -13.22
N PHE A 82 -15.64 -9.35 -12.68
CA PHE A 82 -16.32 -8.77 -11.52
C PHE A 82 -17.24 -7.64 -11.93
N ARG A 83 -18.32 -7.45 -11.18
CA ARG A 83 -19.17 -6.27 -11.32
C ARG A 83 -18.53 -5.09 -10.57
N LEU A 84 -18.17 -4.04 -11.31
CA LEU A 84 -17.67 -2.79 -10.72
C LEU A 84 -18.84 -1.92 -10.21
N LEU A 85 -18.90 -1.68 -8.90
CA LEU A 85 -19.83 -0.72 -8.29
C LEU A 85 -19.03 0.49 -7.80
N ARG A 86 -19.38 1.70 -8.28
CA ARG A 86 -18.68 2.94 -7.92
C ARG A 86 -19.55 3.81 -7.02
N LEU A 87 -18.94 4.39 -5.99
CA LEU A 87 -19.54 5.38 -5.12
C LEU A 87 -18.77 6.71 -5.31
N PRO A 88 -19.14 7.54 -6.31
CA PRO A 88 -18.36 8.74 -6.66
C PRO A 88 -18.47 9.85 -5.61
N GLU A 89 -19.54 9.83 -4.82
CA GLU A 89 -19.81 10.85 -3.81
C GLU A 89 -19.29 10.43 -2.43
N ARG A 90 -18.65 11.38 -1.73
CA ARG A 90 -18.18 11.16 -0.36
C ARG A 90 -19.36 11.14 0.61
N ALA A 91 -19.34 10.16 1.51
CA ALA A 91 -20.25 10.17 2.66
C ALA A 91 -20.14 11.52 3.41
N LYS A 92 -21.30 12.15 3.65
CA LYS A 92 -21.43 13.42 4.38
C LYS A 92 -20.74 14.64 3.73
N GLN A 93 -20.46 14.60 2.42
CA GLN A 93 -19.92 15.74 1.64
C GLN A 93 -18.71 16.46 2.27
N ARG A 94 -17.84 15.72 2.99
CA ARG A 94 -16.66 16.33 3.62
C ARG A 94 -15.70 16.87 2.56
N ALA A 95 -15.20 18.09 2.80
CA ALA A 95 -14.16 18.71 1.98
C ALA A 95 -12.88 17.87 1.96
N MET A 96 -12.15 17.94 0.84
CA MET A 96 -10.82 17.34 0.70
C MET A 96 -9.82 18.02 1.62
N ALA A 97 -8.83 17.26 2.10
CA ALA A 97 -7.68 17.85 2.78
C ALA A 97 -6.87 18.71 1.79
N HIS A 98 -6.31 19.82 2.27
CA HIS A 98 -5.37 20.60 1.48
C HIS A 98 -4.04 19.86 1.38
N VAL A 99 -3.56 19.65 0.15
CA VAL A 99 -2.31 18.96 -0.16
C VAL A 99 -1.34 19.97 -0.76
N THR A 100 -0.08 19.94 -0.29
CA THR A 100 1.02 20.75 -0.82
C THR A 100 2.19 19.84 -1.16
N VAL A 101 2.79 20.04 -2.34
CA VAL A 101 4.00 19.35 -2.77
C VAL A 101 5.19 20.28 -2.59
N ALA A 102 6.14 19.92 -1.73
CA ALA A 102 7.36 20.66 -1.52
C ALA A 102 8.48 20.14 -2.43
N ASP A 103 9.08 21.01 -3.25
CA ASP A 103 10.22 20.66 -4.08
C ASP A 103 11.53 20.80 -3.28
N MET A 104 12.10 19.68 -2.86
CA MET A 104 13.32 19.65 -2.04
C MET A 104 14.56 20.17 -2.78
N ARG A 105 14.53 20.30 -4.11
CA ARG A 105 15.65 20.93 -4.87
C ARG A 105 15.70 22.43 -4.60
N LYS A 106 14.53 23.09 -4.56
CA LYS A 106 14.43 24.52 -4.22
C LYS A 106 14.82 24.79 -2.77
N GLU A 107 14.52 23.86 -1.87
CA GLU A 107 14.98 23.91 -0.48
C GLU A 107 16.52 23.88 -0.42
N LEU A 108 17.14 22.97 -1.19
CA LEU A 108 18.60 22.87 -1.27
C LEU A 108 19.25 24.13 -1.86
N GLU A 109 18.69 24.70 -2.92
CA GLU A 109 19.13 25.97 -3.52
C GLU A 109 19.12 27.13 -2.50
N LYS A 110 18.13 27.13 -1.59
CA LYS A 110 18.04 28.09 -0.49
C LYS A 110 18.94 27.75 0.70
N GLY A 111 19.71 26.67 0.63
CA GLY A 111 20.62 26.22 1.68
C GLY A 111 20.03 25.24 2.69
N ASN A 112 18.76 24.84 2.56
CA ASN A 112 18.17 23.81 3.42
C ASN A 112 18.64 22.40 3.00
N ARG A 113 19.50 21.80 3.83
CA ARG A 113 20.07 20.45 3.60
C ARG A 113 19.31 19.34 4.34
N SER A 114 18.26 19.69 5.07
CA SER A 114 17.42 18.78 5.85
C SER A 114 16.58 17.87 4.94
N ILE A 115 16.06 16.79 5.52
CA ILE A 115 15.05 15.94 4.87
C ILE A 115 13.64 16.57 4.91
N PHE A 116 13.45 17.60 5.72
CA PHE A 116 12.18 18.32 5.84
C PHE A 116 12.29 19.69 5.18
N SER A 117 11.28 20.05 4.39
CA SER A 117 11.12 21.41 3.90
C SER A 117 10.80 22.36 5.05
N ASP A 118 11.14 23.64 4.89
CA ASP A 118 10.83 24.65 5.90
C ASP A 118 9.32 24.81 6.11
N ALA A 119 8.53 24.67 5.04
CA ALA A 119 7.06 24.66 5.12
C ALA A 119 6.55 23.52 6.00
N LEU A 120 7.05 22.30 5.82
CA LEU A 120 6.67 21.16 6.66
C LEU A 120 7.08 21.38 8.11
N ARG A 121 8.30 21.88 8.36
CA ARG A 121 8.77 22.18 9.72
C ARG A 121 7.87 23.19 10.43
N SER A 122 7.51 24.29 9.76
CA SER A 122 6.63 25.30 10.31
C SER A 122 5.25 24.74 10.66
N LEU A 123 4.66 23.92 9.78
CA LEU A 123 3.37 23.26 10.03
C LEU A 123 3.47 22.28 11.20
N MET A 124 4.55 21.51 11.29
CA MET A 124 4.78 20.59 12.41
C MET A 124 4.89 21.34 13.74
N GLU A 125 5.66 22.43 13.79
CA GLU A 125 5.79 23.26 14.99
C GLU A 125 4.45 23.85 15.43
N ASP A 126 3.63 24.32 14.50
CA ASP A 126 2.29 24.81 14.78
C ASP A 126 1.37 23.73 15.38
N ARG A 127 1.37 22.52 14.80
CA ARG A 127 0.61 21.37 15.33
C ARG A 127 1.06 20.99 16.74
N LEU A 128 2.37 20.93 16.99
CA LEU A 128 2.92 20.61 18.30
C LEU A 128 2.58 21.67 19.35
N LYS A 129 2.64 22.97 19.01
CA LYS A 129 2.22 24.07 19.91
C LYS A 129 0.76 23.94 20.32
N LYS A 130 -0.09 23.46 19.42
CA LYS A 130 -1.52 23.18 19.67
C LYS A 130 -1.77 21.86 20.41
N LYS A 131 -0.71 21.12 20.77
CA LYS A 131 -0.78 19.77 21.37
C LYS A 131 -1.53 18.77 20.47
N GLU A 132 -1.45 18.95 19.16
CA GLU A 132 -2.04 18.06 18.17
C GLU A 132 -1.01 16.99 17.72
N GLN A 133 -1.52 15.88 17.18
CA GLN A 133 -0.68 14.78 16.69
C GLN A 133 -0.23 15.00 15.25
N ILE A 134 0.95 14.47 14.92
CA ILE A 134 1.51 14.47 13.57
C ILE A 134 1.85 13.03 13.22
N MET A 135 1.45 12.61 12.02
CA MET A 135 1.83 11.31 11.47
C MET A 135 2.81 11.52 10.32
N LEU A 136 4.05 11.03 10.48
CA LEU A 136 5.09 11.07 9.46
C LEU A 136 5.28 9.66 8.88
N PHE A 137 5.06 9.51 7.58
CA PHE A 137 5.34 8.28 6.87
C PHE A 137 6.77 8.29 6.34
N LEU A 138 7.53 7.26 6.69
CA LEU A 138 8.89 7.04 6.21
C LEU A 138 8.95 5.64 5.58
N ASN A 139 9.62 5.52 4.44
CA ASN A 139 9.86 4.21 3.83
C ASN A 139 10.70 3.33 4.79
N ARG A 140 10.24 2.11 5.06
CA ARG A 140 10.79 1.20 6.08
C ARG A 140 12.23 0.73 5.76
N ARG A 141 13.01 0.38 6.80
CA ARG A 141 14.35 -0.24 6.71
C ARG A 141 14.33 -1.51 5.83
N GLY A 142 15.25 -1.59 4.86
CA GLY A 142 15.48 -2.79 4.04
C GLY A 142 15.24 -2.59 2.54
N TYR A 143 14.57 -1.51 2.14
CA TYR A 143 14.64 -1.08 0.74
C TYR A 143 16.03 -0.55 0.49
N ALA A 144 16.73 -1.20 -0.45
CA ALA A 144 18.01 -0.73 -0.91
C ALA A 144 17.91 0.75 -1.26
N GLY A 145 18.72 1.58 -0.60
CA GLY A 145 18.79 2.99 -0.93
C GLY A 145 19.27 3.10 -2.36
N PHE A 146 18.39 3.50 -3.27
CA PHE A 146 18.86 3.98 -4.57
C PHE A 146 19.57 5.30 -4.35
N ILE A 147 20.62 5.56 -5.13
CA ILE A 147 21.31 6.84 -5.07
C ILE A 147 20.62 7.80 -6.03
N SER A 148 20.17 8.92 -5.47
CA SER A 148 19.64 10.05 -6.24
C SER A 148 20.40 11.32 -5.92
N CYS A 149 20.79 12.05 -6.96
CA CYS A 149 21.43 13.35 -6.83
C CYS A 149 20.42 14.38 -6.31
N ARG A 150 20.73 15.03 -5.19
CA ARG A 150 19.81 15.98 -4.55
C ARG A 150 19.64 17.29 -5.34
N SER A 151 20.60 17.67 -6.19
CA SER A 151 20.51 18.90 -6.98
C SER A 151 19.66 18.71 -8.25
N CYS A 152 19.92 17.66 -9.03
CA CYS A 152 19.26 17.46 -10.33
C CYS A 152 18.21 16.33 -10.34
N GLY A 153 18.11 15.53 -9.29
CA GLY A 153 17.19 14.39 -9.20
C GLY A 153 17.64 13.15 -9.99
N HIS A 154 18.82 13.18 -10.62
CA HIS A 154 19.34 12.03 -11.37
C HIS A 154 19.43 10.78 -10.49
N VAL A 155 18.97 9.64 -10.99
CA VAL A 155 19.06 8.33 -10.32
C VAL A 155 20.01 7.44 -11.11
N VAL A 156 20.95 6.80 -10.43
CA VAL A 156 21.91 5.90 -11.07
C VAL A 156 21.18 4.62 -11.51
N LYS A 157 21.15 4.37 -12.82
CA LYS A 157 20.44 3.23 -13.43
C LYS A 157 21.40 2.12 -13.87
N CYS A 158 20.86 0.90 -13.94
CA CYS A 158 21.51 -0.23 -14.58
C CYS A 158 21.49 -0.06 -16.11
N PRO A 159 22.64 -0.19 -16.81
CA PRO A 159 22.68 -0.07 -18.27
C PRO A 159 21.99 -1.24 -18.99
N HIS A 160 21.72 -2.34 -18.31
CA HIS A 160 21.12 -3.55 -18.90
C HIS A 160 19.61 -3.69 -18.68
N CYS A 161 19.07 -3.08 -17.61
CA CYS A 161 17.70 -3.35 -17.16
C CYS A 161 16.83 -2.08 -17.01
N ASP A 162 17.42 -0.90 -17.19
CA ASP A 162 16.76 0.41 -16.98
C ASP A 162 16.13 0.62 -15.58
N VAL A 163 16.54 -0.20 -14.59
CA VAL A 163 16.15 -0.09 -13.17
C VAL A 163 17.19 0.68 -12.37
N SER A 164 16.79 1.28 -11.25
CA SER A 164 17.71 1.94 -10.31
C SER A 164 18.65 0.94 -9.65
N LEU A 165 19.92 1.31 -9.48
CA LEU A 165 20.88 0.51 -8.72
C LEU A 165 20.72 0.70 -7.21
N SER A 166 20.91 -0.39 -6.48
CA SER A 166 20.78 -0.51 -5.04
C SER A 166 22.13 -0.28 -4.36
N SER A 167 22.22 0.64 -3.39
CA SER A 167 23.42 0.81 -2.56
C SER A 167 23.56 -0.31 -1.54
N HIS A 168 24.73 -0.94 -1.51
CA HIS A 168 25.09 -1.98 -0.55
C HIS A 168 26.21 -1.52 0.39
N ARG A 169 26.28 -2.14 1.58
CA ARG A 169 27.24 -1.77 2.64
C ARG A 169 28.71 -2.00 2.25
N ASN A 170 28.97 -2.78 1.21
CA ASN A 170 30.30 -3.02 0.66
C ASN A 170 30.78 -1.89 -0.29
N GLY A 171 30.05 -0.77 -0.35
CA GLY A 171 30.42 0.39 -1.19
C GLY A 171 30.11 0.20 -2.68
N LYS A 172 29.30 -0.80 -3.03
CA LYS A 172 28.89 -1.09 -4.41
C LYS A 172 27.43 -0.71 -4.67
N LEU A 173 27.18 -0.34 -5.92
CA LEU A 173 25.86 -0.24 -6.51
C LEU A 173 25.55 -1.53 -7.27
N VAL A 174 24.44 -2.19 -6.94
CA VAL A 174 24.10 -3.51 -7.49
C VAL A 174 22.71 -3.50 -8.12
N CYS A 175 22.59 -4.09 -9.30
CA CYS A 175 21.31 -4.41 -9.92
C CYS A 175 20.80 -5.76 -9.38
N HIS A 176 19.63 -5.78 -8.74
CA HIS A 176 19.04 -7.03 -8.23
C HIS A 176 18.37 -7.91 -9.29
N TYR A 177 18.27 -7.43 -10.53
CA TYR A 177 17.69 -8.20 -11.64
C TYR A 177 18.75 -8.96 -12.44
N CYS A 178 19.88 -8.33 -12.77
CA CYS A 178 20.93 -8.93 -13.61
C CYS A 178 22.27 -9.13 -12.89
N GLY A 179 22.40 -8.68 -11.65
CA GLY A 179 23.66 -8.78 -10.89
C GLY A 179 24.75 -7.80 -11.31
N TYR A 180 24.47 -6.86 -12.23
CA TYR A 180 25.43 -5.80 -12.60
C TYR A 180 25.88 -5.02 -11.37
N GLU A 181 27.19 -4.85 -11.21
CA GLU A 181 27.79 -4.09 -10.12
C GLU A 181 28.63 -2.94 -10.67
N GLN A 182 28.61 -1.80 -9.98
CA GLN A 182 29.59 -0.74 -10.15
C GLN A 182 30.01 -0.15 -8.79
N PRO A 183 31.18 0.49 -8.70
CA PRO A 183 31.56 1.26 -7.51
C PRO A 183 30.54 2.36 -7.18
N MET A 184 30.48 2.79 -5.92
CA MET A 184 29.71 3.98 -5.56
C MET A 184 30.17 5.20 -6.37
N VAL A 185 29.21 6.03 -6.77
CA VAL A 185 29.50 7.31 -7.41
C VAL A 185 30.16 8.22 -6.37
N THR A 186 31.44 8.53 -6.57
CA THR A 186 32.14 9.58 -5.82
C THR A 186 31.80 10.92 -6.44
N SER A 187 31.35 11.85 -5.59
CA SER A 187 31.15 13.26 -5.94
C SER A 187 32.47 13.98 -6.17
#